data_AF-A0A6G0ZIH6-F1
#
_entry.id   AF-A0A6G0ZIH6-F1
#
_cell.length_a   1.000
_cell.length_b   1.000
_cell.length_c   1.000
_cell.angle_alpha   90.00
_cell.angle_beta   90.00
_cell.angle_gamma   90.00
#
_symmetry.space_group_name_H-M   'P 1'
#
loop_
_entity.id
_entity.type
_entity.pdbx_description
1 polymer ?
#
loop_
_entity_poly.entity_id
_entity_poly.type
_entity_poly.pdbx_seq_one_letter_code
_entity_poly.pdbx_strand_id
1 'polypeptide(L)'
;MYSSSIAGWWTYISTLCLVITVTIVYYFCVSTFKKWEKLNVPYIKPIPLFGNILNQALSKSHALEFYNKFYHEFTGHRYGGLFQMR
;
A
#
# COMPACT_ATOMS: atom_id res chain seq x y z
N MET A 1 -41.04 -19.73 -0.35
CA MET A 1 -40.77 -18.33 -0.76
C MET A 1 -39.92 -17.52 0.23
N TYR A 2 -39.51 -18.05 1.40
CA TYR A 2 -38.66 -17.30 2.37
C TYR A 2 -37.14 -17.35 2.11
N SER A 3 -36.65 -18.35 1.38
CA SER A 3 -35.21 -18.58 1.18
C SER A 3 -34.51 -17.42 0.43
N SER A 4 -35.21 -16.79 -0.51
CA SER A 4 -34.68 -15.69 -1.33
C SER A 4 -34.45 -14.39 -0.54
N SER A 5 -35.18 -14.15 0.55
CA SER A 5 -35.02 -12.95 1.38
C SER A 5 -33.78 -13.02 2.29
N ILE A 6 -33.48 -14.21 2.83
CA ILE A 6 -32.30 -14.44 3.68
C ILE A 6 -31.01 -14.34 2.86
N ALA A 7 -31.01 -14.83 1.62
CA ALA A 7 -29.84 -14.76 0.74
C ALA A 7 -29.43 -13.30 0.44
N GLY A 8 -30.40 -12.39 0.25
CA GLY A 8 -30.13 -10.97 0.03
C GLY A 8 -29.43 -10.33 1.23
N TRP A 9 -29.90 -10.59 2.44
CA TRP A 9 -29.30 -10.05 3.67
C TRP A 9 -27.84 -10.49 3.85
N TRP A 10 -27.55 -11.76 3.58
CA TRP A 10 -26.18 -12.26 3.59
C TRP A 10 -25.26 -11.56 2.60
N THR A 11 -25.76 -11.27 1.38
CA THR A 11 -24.97 -10.51 0.40
C THR A 11 -24.69 -9.09 0.89
N TYR A 12 -25.67 -8.40 1.47
CA TYR A 12 -25.45 -7.06 2.03
C TYR A 12 -24.43 -7.08 3.17
N ILE A 13 -24.57 -8.00 4.13
CA ILE A 13 -23.63 -8.15 5.24
C ILE A 13 -22.21 -8.44 4.73
N SER A 14 -22.07 -9.36 3.78
CA SER A 14 -20.78 -9.70 3.16
C SER A 14 -20.14 -8.49 2.47
N THR A 15 -20.91 -7.72 1.69
CA THR A 15 -20.39 -6.50 1.05
C THR A 15 -19.95 -5.44 2.05
N LEU A 16 -20.72 -5.25 3.14
CA LEU A 16 -20.41 -4.28 4.19
C LEU A 16 -19.14 -4.65 4.94
N CYS A 17 -18.98 -5.94 5.31
CA CYS A 17 -17.77 -6.46 5.90
C CYS A 17 -16.56 -6.24 4.98
N LEU A 18 -16.68 -6.53 3.69
CA LEU A 18 -15.60 -6.35 2.72
C LEU A 18 -15.16 -4.88 2.62
N VAL A 19 -16.10 -3.94 2.57
CA VAL A 19 -15.80 -2.50 2.54
C VAL A 19 -15.06 -2.09 3.82
N ILE A 20 -15.53 -2.50 5.00
CA ILE A 20 -14.88 -2.19 6.28
C ILE A 20 -13.45 -2.75 6.31
N THR A 21 -13.25 -4.00 5.90
CA THR A 21 -11.92 -4.62 5.85
C THR A 21 -11.00 -3.84 4.92
N VAL A 22 -11.45 -3.49 3.71
CA VAL A 22 -10.64 -2.70 2.75
C VAL A 22 -10.30 -1.33 3.32
N THR A 23 -11.24 -0.65 3.98
CA THR A 23 -10.99 0.65 4.62
C THR A 23 -9.95 0.55 5.73
N ILE A 24 -10.06 -0.46 6.62
CA ILE A 24 -9.08 -0.67 7.69
C ILE A 24 -7.70 -0.95 7.11
N VAL A 25 -7.60 -1.84 6.11
CA VAL A 25 -6.34 -2.14 5.43
C VAL A 25 -5.76 -0.88 4.78
N TYR A 26 -6.59 -0.08 4.11
CA TYR A 26 -6.18 1.19 3.52
C TYR A 26 -5.59 2.15 4.56
N TYR A 27 -6.30 2.38 5.68
CA TYR A 27 -5.81 3.24 6.75
C TYR A 27 -4.55 2.69 7.42
N PHE A 28 -4.47 1.37 7.60
CA PHE A 28 -3.28 0.71 8.15
C PHE A 28 -2.06 0.94 7.26
N CYS A 29 -2.18 0.75 5.94
CA CYS A 29 -1.11 1.04 4.99
C CYS A 29 -0.70 2.52 5.00
N VAL A 30 -1.68 3.45 4.94
CA VAL A 30 -1.41 4.90 4.91
C VAL A 30 -0.79 5.40 6.22
N SER A 31 -1.11 4.78 7.36
CA SER A 31 -0.54 5.17 8.66
C SER A 31 0.98 5.08 8.70
N THR A 32 1.57 4.15 7.93
CA THR A 32 3.03 3.97 7.83
C THR A 32 3.70 5.17 7.12
N PHE A 33 2.96 5.88 6.25
CA PHE A 33 3.50 6.98 5.45
C PHE A 33 3.94 8.20 6.27
N LYS A 34 3.33 8.39 7.43
CA LYS A 34 3.66 9.50 8.35
C LYS A 34 5.03 9.34 9.03
N LYS A 35 5.63 8.15 8.98
CA LYS A 35 6.89 7.87 9.70
C LYS A 35 8.07 8.66 9.13
N TRP A 36 8.22 8.68 7.80
CA TRP A 36 9.32 9.39 7.15
C TRP A 36 9.09 10.91 7.10
N GLU A 37 7.82 11.33 6.97
CA GLU A 37 7.41 12.72 7.11
C GLU A 37 7.82 13.29 8.49
N LYS A 38 7.56 12.55 9.58
CA LYS A 38 7.95 12.95 10.93
C LYS A 38 9.47 13.02 11.13
N LEU A 39 10.23 12.22 10.39
CA LEU A 39 11.70 12.18 10.46
C LEU A 39 12.37 13.21 9.54
N ASN A 40 11.60 13.98 8.77
CA ASN A 40 12.11 14.95 7.79
C ASN A 40 13.09 14.31 6.77
N VAL A 41 12.90 13.02 6.49
CA VAL A 41 13.72 12.28 5.53
C VAL A 41 13.04 12.40 4.17
N PRO A 42 13.76 12.74 3.08
CA PRO A 42 13.17 12.76 1.75
C PRO A 42 12.68 11.34 1.41
N TYR A 43 11.45 11.21 0.93
CA TYR A 43 10.85 9.92 0.59
C TYR A 43 10.06 10.04 -0.71
N ILE A 44 10.02 8.95 -1.48
CA ILE A 44 9.17 8.86 -2.67
C ILE A 44 7.76 8.49 -2.21
N LYS A 45 6.76 9.21 -2.72
CA LYS A 45 5.35 9.05 -2.34
C LYS A 45 4.88 7.62 -2.68
N PRO A 46 4.60 6.79 -1.67
CA PRO A 46 4.20 5.40 -1.87
C PRO A 46 2.77 5.26 -2.40
N ILE A 47 2.52 4.18 -3.13
CA ILE A 47 1.17 3.75 -3.49
C ILE A 47 0.56 3.01 -2.28
N PRO A 48 -0.72 3.26 -1.91
CA PRO A 48 -1.40 2.48 -0.88
C PRO A 48 -1.31 0.97 -1.19
N LEU A 49 -1.22 0.14 -0.15
CA LEU A 49 -0.92 -1.30 -0.20
C LEU A 49 0.51 -1.65 -0.61
N PHE A 50 0.96 -1.31 -1.82
CA PHE A 50 2.23 -1.82 -2.36
C PHE A 50 3.45 -0.92 -2.13
N GLY A 51 3.26 0.30 -1.64
CA GLY A 51 4.37 1.23 -1.43
C GLY A 51 5.04 1.64 -2.75
N ASN A 52 6.37 1.74 -2.73
CA ASN A 52 7.18 2.02 -3.93
C ASN A 52 7.58 0.73 -4.66
N ILE A 53 7.29 -0.44 -4.11
CA ILE A 53 7.73 -1.74 -4.64
C ILE A 53 6.71 -2.40 -5.57
N LEU A 54 5.62 -1.71 -5.95
CA LEU A 54 4.55 -2.28 -6.79
C LEU A 54 5.10 -2.88 -8.10
N ASN A 55 6.03 -2.20 -8.76
CA ASN A 55 6.65 -2.71 -9.99
C ASN A 55 7.51 -3.96 -9.77
N GLN A 56 8.17 -4.08 -8.60
CA GLN A 56 8.88 -5.29 -8.22
C GLN A 56 7.91 -6.43 -7.88
N ALA A 57 6.84 -6.13 -7.14
CA ALA A 57 5.81 -7.12 -6.75
C ALA A 57 5.07 -7.67 -7.98
N LEU A 58 4.82 -6.84 -8.99
CA LEU A 58 4.26 -7.27 -10.28
C LEU A 58 5.31 -7.93 -11.21
N SER A 59 6.55 -8.14 -10.74
CA SER A 59 7.66 -8.67 -11.54
C SER A 59 7.92 -7.88 -12.83
N LYS A 60 7.48 -6.62 -12.90
CA LYS A 60 7.67 -5.73 -14.06
C LYS A 60 9.09 -5.17 -14.13
N SER A 61 9.81 -5.19 -13.01
CA SER A 61 11.17 -4.68 -12.90
C SER A 61 11.99 -5.56 -11.96
N HIS A 62 13.23 -5.88 -12.35
CA HIS A 62 14.17 -6.55 -11.47
C HIS A 62 14.46 -5.68 -10.24
N ALA A 63 14.58 -6.33 -9.07
CA ALA A 63 14.88 -5.65 -7.82
C ALA A 63 16.13 -4.77 -7.90
N LEU A 64 17.18 -5.27 -8.56
CA LEU A 64 18.44 -4.54 -8.74
C LEU A 64 18.26 -3.23 -9.52
N GLU A 65 17.46 -3.24 -10.58
CA GLU A 65 17.21 -2.05 -11.39
C GLU A 65 16.39 -1.01 -10.62
N PHE A 66 15.44 -1.47 -9.80
CA PHE A 66 14.69 -0.62 -8.89
C PHE A 66 15.61 0.07 -7.87
N TYR A 67 16.50 -0.68 -7.20
CA TYR A 67 17.44 -0.10 -6.24
C TYR A 67 18.43 0.86 -6.91
N ASN A 68 18.88 0.58 -8.13
CA ASN A 68 19.72 1.51 -8.90
C ASN A 68 19.01 2.83 -9.21
N LYS A 69 17.77 2.77 -9.70
CA LYS A 69 16.96 3.98 -9.95
C LYS A 69 16.72 4.76 -8.66
N PHE A 70 16.36 4.06 -7.59
CA PHE A 70 16.17 4.66 -6.28
C PHE A 70 17.45 5.33 -5.77
N TYR A 71 18.61 4.67 -5.85
CA TYR A 71 19.88 5.25 -5.43
C TYR A 71 20.21 6.53 -6.21
N HIS A 72 19.99 6.51 -7.53
CA HIS A 72 20.17 7.69 -8.37
C HIS A 72 19.22 8.84 -8.02
N GLU A 73 17.97 8.55 -7.69
CA GLU A 73 16.96 9.55 -7.33
C GLU A 73 17.29 10.29 -6.02
N PHE A 74 18.00 9.61 -5.11
CA PHE A 74 18.49 10.19 -3.85
C PHE A 74 19.94 10.70 -3.92
N THR A 75 20.55 10.80 -5.11
CA THR A 75 21.88 11.39 -5.23
C THR A 75 21.92 12.80 -4.65
N GLY A 76 22.89 13.06 -3.77
CA GLY A 76 23.01 14.31 -3.01
C GLY A 76 22.30 14.33 -1.65
N HIS A 77 21.50 13.30 -1.32
CA HIS A 77 20.88 13.14 -0.01
C HIS A 77 21.56 12.02 0.78
N ARG A 78 21.78 12.23 2.09
CA ARG A 78 22.45 11.23 2.94
C ARG A 78 21.60 9.98 3.18
N TYR A 79 20.27 10.12 3.16
CA TYR A 79 19.31 9.05 3.42
C TYR A 79 18.05 9.26 2.58
N GLY A 80 17.42 8.17 2.16
CA GLY A 80 16.16 8.17 1.42
C GLY A 80 15.17 7.18 2.03
N GLY A 81 13.93 7.61 2.24
CA GLY A 81 12.88 6.79 2.81
C GLY A 81 12.32 5.81 1.78
N LEU A 82 12.46 4.51 2.06
CA LEU A 82 11.79 3.43 1.31
C LEU A 82 10.56 2.94 2.07
N PHE A 83 9.48 2.74 1.31
CA PHE A 83 8.29 2.05 1.78
C PHE A 83 8.24 0.67 1.15
N GLN A 84 8.53 -0.33 1.96
CA GLN A 84 8.27 -1.73 1.63
C GLN A 84 6.89 -2.11 2.19
N MET A 85 6.19 -3.03 1.52
CA MET A 85 5.05 -3.71 2.16
C MET A 85 5.52 -4.31 3.48
N ARG A 86 4.72 -4.13 4.52
CA ARG A 86 4.88 -4.85 5.79
C ARG A 86 4.39 -6.27 5.65
#